data_AF-A0A0Q4FRL7-F1
#
_entry.id   AF-A0A0Q4FRL7-F1
#
_cell.length_a   1.000
_cell.length_b   1.000
_cell.length_c   1.000
_cell.angle_alpha   90.00
_cell.angle_beta   90.00
_cell.angle_gamma   90.00
#
_symmetry.space_group_name_H-M   'P 1'
#
loop_
_entity.id
_entity.type
_entity.pdbx_description
1 polymer ?
#
loop_
_entity_poly.entity_id
_entity_poly.type
_entity_poly.pdbx_seq_one_letter_code
_entity_poly.pdbx_strand_id
1 'polypeptide(L)'
;MTVTPDDHDLRGPSERANHRLLAICGGLGGAIGLATAIVAMQQRHGPDGATVSLLTTPLPAWLAVVIAVLWGVVLPMISWRWHRVVDEHEREAYRDGAVAGYYVIGIGAPVWWFLWRGGLLPPVDAFWLYVAVMTLSGAVWAWRKYR
;
A
#
# COMPACT_ATOMS: atom_id res chain seq x y z
N MET A 1 45.07 21.24 14.03
CA MET A 1 44.18 20.05 14.06
C MET A 1 42.76 20.57 14.08
N THR A 2 42.15 20.73 12.91
CA THR A 2 40.75 21.11 12.75
C THR A 2 39.90 19.86 12.91
N VAL A 3 39.13 19.78 13.99
CA VAL A 3 38.12 18.74 14.16
C VAL A 3 36.99 19.06 13.18
N THR A 4 36.91 18.32 12.08
CA THR A 4 35.71 18.28 11.24
C THR A 4 34.60 17.64 12.07
N PRO A 5 33.45 18.32 12.27
CA PRO A 5 32.28 17.66 12.84
C PRO A 5 31.90 16.48 11.95
N ASP A 6 31.68 15.31 12.54
CA ASP A 6 31.13 14.15 11.86
C ASP A 6 29.80 14.53 11.19
N ASP A 7 29.77 14.50 9.86
CA ASP A 7 28.60 14.73 9.00
C ASP A 7 27.55 13.60 9.10
N HIS A 8 27.62 12.78 10.15
CA HIS A 8 26.86 11.54 10.24
C HIS A 8 25.41 11.70 10.68
N ASP A 9 24.91 12.91 10.94
CA ASP A 9 23.54 13.05 11.44
C ASP A 9 22.82 14.38 11.14
N LEU A 10 22.92 14.87 9.90
CA LEU A 10 22.15 16.05 9.43
C LEU A 10 20.68 15.72 9.03
N ARG A 11 20.12 14.59 9.45
CA ARG A 11 18.71 14.28 9.20
C ARG A 11 17.84 14.92 10.27
N GLY A 12 16.98 15.84 9.86
CA GLY A 12 16.04 16.52 10.73
C GLY A 12 15.17 15.52 11.53
N PRO A 13 14.70 15.88 12.74
CA PRO A 13 13.86 15.00 13.55
C PRO A 13 12.62 14.45 12.80
N SER A 14 12.05 15.27 11.90
CA SER A 14 10.93 14.90 11.02
C SER A 14 11.31 13.82 10.01
N GLU A 15 12.50 13.92 9.42
CA GLU A 15 13.00 12.98 8.44
C GLU A 15 13.22 11.59 9.06
N ARG A 16 13.74 11.52 10.28
CA ARG A 16 13.89 10.25 11.02
C ARG A 16 12.55 9.63 11.38
N ALA A 17 11.59 10.44 11.80
CA ALA A 17 10.23 9.99 12.11
C ALA A 17 9.54 9.41 10.85
N ASN A 18 9.69 10.05 9.70
CA ASN A 18 9.18 9.55 8.43
C ASN A 18 9.84 8.22 8.01
N HIS A 19 11.17 8.09 8.10
CA HIS A 19 11.84 6.82 7.79
C HIS A 19 11.42 5.70 8.75
N ARG A 20 11.24 6.01 10.04
CA ARG A 20 10.71 5.05 11.01
C ARG A 20 9.29 4.63 10.67
N LEU A 21 8.44 5.56 10.23
CA LEU A 21 7.08 5.24 9.78
C LEU A 21 7.11 4.33 8.55
N LEU A 22 7.95 4.63 7.54
CA LEU A 22 8.13 3.79 6.36
C LEU A 22 8.62 2.38 6.72
N ALA A 23 9.57 2.28 7.67
CA ALA A 23 10.06 1.00 8.16
C ALA A 23 8.97 0.21 8.90
N ILE A 24 8.14 0.88 9.72
CA ILE A 24 7.00 0.25 10.41
C ILE A 24 5.97 -0.23 9.39
N CYS A 25 5.61 0.60 8.40
CA CYS A 25 4.68 0.22 7.34
C CYS A 25 5.22 -0.96 6.52
N GLY A 26 6.50 -0.93 6.16
CA GLY A 26 7.18 -2.04 5.46
C GLY A 26 7.20 -3.32 6.29
N GLY A 27 7.50 -3.22 7.59
CA GLY A 27 7.47 -4.33 8.53
C GLY A 27 6.07 -4.93 8.71
N LEU A 28 5.05 -4.08 8.87
CA LEU A 28 3.65 -4.50 8.98
C LEU A 28 3.18 -5.21 7.70
N GLY A 29 3.45 -4.61 6.53
CA GLY A 29 3.11 -5.19 5.23
C GLY A 29 3.83 -6.52 4.99
N GLY A 30 5.12 -6.59 5.33
CA GLY A 30 5.91 -7.82 5.28
C GLY A 30 5.36 -8.91 6.19
N ALA A 31 4.97 -8.57 7.43
CA ALA A 31 4.39 -9.51 8.37
C ALA A 31 3.03 -10.05 7.89
N ILE A 32 2.16 -9.18 7.35
CA ILE A 32 0.88 -9.59 6.76
C ILE A 32 1.11 -10.50 5.56
N GLY A 33 2.04 -10.14 4.66
CA GLY A 33 2.38 -10.96 3.50
C GLY A 33 2.93 -12.34 3.89
N LEU A 34 3.83 -12.38 4.88
CA LEU A 34 4.40 -13.63 5.39
C LEU A 34 3.33 -14.51 6.05
N ALA A 35 2.48 -13.94 6.90
CA ALA A 35 1.38 -14.68 7.54
C ALA A 35 0.43 -15.27 6.49
N THR A 36 0.08 -14.49 5.46
CA THR A 36 -0.76 -14.93 4.34
C THR A 36 -0.09 -16.08 3.58
N ALA A 37 1.22 -15.97 3.30
CA ALA A 37 1.98 -17.01 2.61
C ALA A 37 2.05 -18.31 3.40
N ILE A 38 2.31 -18.25 4.71
CA ILE A 38 2.35 -19.43 5.59
C ILE A 38 0.99 -20.14 5.58
N VAL A 39 -0.10 -19.39 5.75
CA VAL A 39 -1.46 -19.94 5.73
C VAL A 39 -1.78 -20.59 4.38
N ALA A 40 -1.45 -19.93 3.28
CA ALA A 40 -1.67 -20.47 1.93
C ALA A 40 -0.86 -21.75 1.69
N MET A 41 0.37 -21.85 2.24
CA MET A 41 1.17 -23.08 2.18
C MET A 41 0.59 -24.20 3.05
N GLN A 42 -0.02 -23.90 4.19
CA GLN A 42 -0.64 -24.90 5.07
C GLN A 42 -1.90 -25.53 4.47
N GLN A 43 -2.65 -24.80 3.64
CA GLN A 43 -3.83 -25.31 2.93
C GLN A 43 -3.49 -26.31 1.80
N ARG A 44 -2.20 -26.58 1.52
CA ARG A 44 -1.72 -27.53 0.49
C ARG A 44 -1.99 -29.01 0.76
N HIS A 45 -2.62 -29.38 1.88
CA HIS A 45 -2.83 -30.78 2.26
C HIS A 45 -4.06 -31.45 1.60
N GLY A 46 -4.63 -30.85 0.54
CA GLY A 46 -5.68 -31.47 -0.29
C GLY A 46 -5.10 -32.34 -1.42
N PRO A 47 -5.81 -33.37 -1.91
CA PRO A 47 -5.23 -34.42 -2.78
C PRO A 47 -4.70 -33.97 -4.14
N ASP A 48 -5.00 -32.75 -4.59
CA ASP A 48 -4.98 -32.42 -6.02
C ASP A 48 -3.81 -31.54 -6.49
N GLY A 49 -2.78 -31.31 -5.68
CA GLY A 49 -1.54 -30.64 -6.15
C GLY A 49 -1.75 -29.26 -6.78
N ALA A 50 -2.87 -28.60 -6.51
CA ALA A 50 -3.27 -27.34 -7.13
C ALA A 50 -2.25 -26.22 -6.84
N THR A 51 -1.98 -25.42 -7.87
CA THR A 51 -1.13 -24.23 -7.77
C THR A 51 -1.75 -23.21 -6.80
N VAL A 52 -1.13 -23.05 -5.64
CA VAL A 52 -1.53 -22.06 -4.64
C VAL A 52 -1.25 -20.66 -5.17
N SER A 53 -2.30 -19.90 -5.44
CA SER A 53 -2.21 -18.48 -5.72
C SER A 53 -2.37 -17.69 -4.42
N LEU A 54 -1.31 -17.01 -4.00
CA LEU A 54 -1.30 -16.19 -2.77
C LEU A 54 -2.38 -15.09 -2.77
N LEU A 55 -2.83 -14.68 -3.96
CA LEU A 55 -3.78 -13.58 -4.14
C LEU A 55 -5.24 -14.05 -4.12
N THR A 56 -5.51 -15.33 -4.37
CA THR A 56 -6.88 -15.85 -4.54
C THR A 56 -7.23 -16.98 -3.58
N THR A 57 -6.27 -17.46 -2.78
CA THR A 57 -6.52 -18.50 -1.77
C THR A 57 -7.37 -17.94 -0.63
N PRO A 58 -8.49 -18.60 -0.25
CA PRO A 58 -9.33 -18.14 0.85
C PRO A 58 -8.56 -18.01 2.17
N LEU A 59 -8.67 -16.86 2.82
CA LEU A 59 -8.07 -16.62 4.13
C LEU A 59 -8.94 -17.23 5.24
N PRO A 60 -8.33 -17.80 6.30
CA PRO A 60 -9.02 -18.13 7.53
C PRO A 60 -9.74 -16.91 8.09
N ALA A 61 -10.96 -17.11 8.59
CA ALA A 61 -11.84 -16.02 9.03
C ALA A 61 -11.16 -15.10 10.06
N TRP A 62 -10.41 -15.66 11.03
CA TRP A 62 -9.71 -14.87 12.04
C TRP A 62 -8.66 -13.94 11.43
N LEU A 63 -7.91 -14.41 10.43
CA LEU A 63 -6.86 -13.62 9.77
C LEU A 63 -7.49 -12.52 8.91
N ALA A 64 -8.56 -12.85 8.18
CA ALA A 64 -9.32 -11.88 7.41
C ALA A 64 -9.87 -10.76 8.30
N VAL A 65 -10.42 -11.08 9.48
CA VAL A 65 -10.90 -10.08 10.45
C VAL A 65 -9.76 -9.20 10.97
N VAL A 66 -8.62 -9.78 11.33
CA VAL A 66 -7.45 -8.99 11.79
C VAL A 66 -6.99 -8.02 10.70
N ILE A 67 -6.81 -8.50 9.47
CA ILE A 67 -6.40 -7.66 8.33
C ILE A 67 -7.46 -6.58 8.07
N ALA A 68 -8.74 -6.91 8.09
CA ALA A 68 -9.82 -5.95 7.90
C ALA A 68 -9.86 -4.86 8.98
N VAL A 69 -9.57 -5.18 10.25
CA VAL A 69 -9.48 -4.18 11.32
C VAL A 69 -8.23 -3.30 11.16
N LEU A 70 -7.09 -3.89 10.82
CA LEU A 70 -5.86 -3.12 10.55
C LEU A 70 -6.08 -2.14 9.40
N TRP A 71 -6.72 -2.58 8.32
CA TRP A 71 -7.00 -1.76 7.14
C TRP A 71 -8.14 -0.75 7.35
N GLY A 72 -9.26 -1.18 7.91
CA GLY A 72 -10.48 -0.39 8.01
C GLY A 72 -10.53 0.57 9.21
N VAL A 73 -9.70 0.34 10.24
CA VAL A 73 -9.72 1.14 11.48
C VAL A 73 -8.34 1.74 11.76
N VAL A 74 -7.31 0.90 11.83
CA VAL A 74 -5.98 1.36 12.27
C VAL A 74 -5.34 2.29 11.25
N LEU A 75 -5.33 1.93 9.96
CA LEU A 75 -4.77 2.77 8.91
C LEU A 75 -5.47 4.15 8.79
N PRO A 76 -6.81 4.25 8.75
CA PRO A 76 -7.50 5.54 8.78
C PRO A 76 -7.16 6.38 10.01
N MET A 77 -7.05 5.76 11.19
CA MET A 77 -6.70 6.47 12.41
C MET A 77 -5.28 7.04 12.35
N ILE A 78 -4.31 6.26 11.85
CA ILE A 78 -2.93 6.72 11.62
C ILE A 78 -2.92 7.84 10.59
N SER A 79 -3.60 7.67 9.46
CA SER A 79 -3.67 8.67 8.39
C SER A 79 -4.26 9.99 8.88
N TRP A 80 -5.37 9.93 9.63
CA TRP A 80 -5.98 11.12 10.22
C TRP A 80 -5.05 11.86 11.17
N ARG A 81 -4.31 11.13 12.01
CA ARG A 81 -3.34 11.72 12.93
C ARG A 81 -2.12 12.28 12.20
N TRP A 82 -1.65 11.61 11.15
CA TRP A 82 -0.56 12.08 10.30
C TRP A 82 -0.91 13.41 9.62
N HIS A 83 -2.12 13.56 9.09
CA HIS A 83 -2.59 14.82 8.50
C HIS A 83 -2.58 16.03 9.45
N ARG A 84 -2.53 15.83 10.77
CA ARG A 84 -2.45 16.91 11.76
C ARG A 84 -1.03 17.38 12.04
N VAL A 85 -0.02 16.58 11.71
CA VAL A 85 1.38 16.81 12.09
C VAL A 85 2.32 16.91 10.89
N VAL A 86 1.81 16.63 9.69
CA VAL A 86 2.58 16.68 8.45
C VAL A 86 2.89 18.13 8.04
N ASP A 87 4.11 18.35 7.54
CA ASP A 87 4.53 19.62 6.97
C ASP A 87 3.89 19.86 5.59
N GLU A 88 3.81 21.12 5.16
CA GLU A 88 3.11 21.48 3.91
C GLU A 88 3.72 20.79 2.68
N HIS A 89 5.05 20.69 2.61
CA HIS A 89 5.73 20.01 1.50
C HIS A 89 5.35 18.52 1.38
N GLU A 90 5.33 17.80 2.51
CA GLU A 90 4.92 16.39 2.52
C GLU A 90 3.42 16.23 2.22
N ARG A 91 2.61 17.20 2.62
CA ARG A 91 1.17 17.23 2.34
C ARG A 91 0.87 17.45 0.86
N GLU A 92 1.63 18.32 0.19
CA GLU A 92 1.52 18.52 -1.26
C GLU A 92 1.87 17.24 -2.03
N ALA A 93 3.00 16.61 -1.70
CA ALA A 93 3.39 15.34 -2.32
C ALA A 93 2.34 14.23 -2.11
N TYR A 94 1.76 14.15 -0.92
CA TYR A 94 0.67 13.22 -0.62
C TYR A 94 -0.60 13.53 -1.41
N ARG A 95 -0.99 14.81 -1.51
CA ARG A 95 -2.16 15.24 -2.29
C ARG A 95 -2.00 14.86 -3.76
N ASP A 96 -0.84 15.14 -4.35
CA ASP A 96 -0.56 14.83 -5.75
C ASP A 96 -0.63 13.31 -6.01
N GLY A 97 -0.07 12.50 -5.11
CA GLY A 97 -0.19 11.04 -5.17
C GLY A 97 -1.64 10.56 -5.02
N ALA A 98 -2.40 11.13 -4.09
CA ALA A 98 -3.80 10.78 -3.88
C ALA A 98 -4.67 11.13 -5.10
N VAL A 99 -4.45 12.31 -5.72
CA VAL A 99 -5.15 12.74 -6.93
C VAL A 99 -4.82 11.82 -8.11
N ALA A 100 -3.55 11.42 -8.27
CA ALA A 100 -3.16 10.47 -9.30
C ALA A 100 -3.89 9.13 -9.15
N GLY A 101 -3.94 8.58 -7.93
CA GLY A 101 -4.71 7.35 -7.65
C GLY A 101 -6.21 7.51 -7.87
N TYR A 102 -6.77 8.67 -7.49
CA TYR A 102 -8.16 8.99 -7.77
C TYR A 102 -8.47 8.94 -9.26
N TYR A 103 -7.59 9.42 -10.13
CA TYR A 103 -7.80 9.32 -11.59
C TYR A 103 -7.81 7.86 -12.09
N VAL A 104 -7.06 6.95 -11.47
CA VAL A 104 -7.10 5.52 -11.82
C VAL A 104 -8.50 4.95 -11.60
N ILE A 105 -9.14 5.23 -10.46
CA ILE A 105 -10.51 4.76 -10.21
C ILE A 105 -11.52 5.58 -10.99
N GLY A 106 -11.47 6.91 -10.88
CA GLY A 106 -12.47 7.82 -11.41
C GLY A 106 -12.58 7.78 -12.94
N ILE A 107 -11.49 7.47 -13.64
CA ILE A 107 -11.46 7.32 -15.10
C ILE A 107 -11.33 5.84 -15.48
N GLY A 108 -10.37 5.13 -14.88
CA GLY A 108 -10.06 3.76 -15.27
C GLY A 108 -11.18 2.77 -14.99
N ALA A 109 -11.90 2.89 -13.87
CA ALA A 109 -12.98 1.94 -13.58
C ALA A 109 -14.17 2.07 -14.56
N PRO A 110 -14.68 3.28 -14.88
CA PRO A 110 -15.66 3.45 -15.95
C PRO A 110 -15.18 2.95 -17.31
N VAL A 111 -13.94 3.28 -17.71
CA VAL A 111 -13.36 2.83 -18.98
C VAL A 111 -13.32 1.31 -19.07
N TRP A 112 -12.80 0.64 -18.04
CA TRP A 112 -12.77 -0.83 -17.97
C TRP A 112 -14.19 -1.40 -18.05
N TRP A 113 -15.13 -0.83 -17.30
CA TRP A 113 -16.51 -1.28 -17.30
C TRP A 113 -17.14 -1.24 -18.70
N PHE A 114 -16.98 -0.15 -19.45
CA PHE A 114 -17.49 -0.05 -20.82
C PHE A 114 -16.81 -1.04 -21.77
N LEU A 115 -15.49 -1.22 -21.65
CA LEU A 115 -14.75 -2.19 -22.47
C LEU A 115 -15.20 -3.63 -22.20
N TRP A 116 -15.49 -3.97 -20.94
CA TRP A 116 -16.08 -5.26 -20.59
C TRP A 116 -17.48 -5.43 -21.21
N ARG A 117 -18.34 -4.41 -21.12
CA ARG A 117 -19.68 -4.43 -21.74
C ARG A 117 -19.63 -4.54 -23.27
N GLY A 118 -18.55 -4.08 -23.90
CA GLY A 118 -18.27 -4.25 -25.31
C GLY A 118 -17.60 -5.59 -25.69
N GLY A 119 -17.33 -6.47 -24.72
CA GLY A 119 -16.68 -7.77 -24.96
C GLY A 119 -15.16 -7.72 -25.18
N LEU A 120 -14.51 -6.59 -24.86
CA LEU A 120 -13.07 -6.37 -25.11
C LEU A 120 -12.18 -6.69 -23.90
N LEU A 121 -12.73 -6.65 -22.68
CA LEU A 121 -12.01 -6.93 -21.43
C LEU A 121 -12.80 -7.90 -20.55
N PRO A 122 -12.14 -8.59 -19.60
CA PRO A 122 -12.82 -9.35 -18.56
C PRO A 122 -13.61 -8.45 -17.60
N PRO A 123 -14.50 -9.03 -16.77
CA PRO A 123 -15.19 -8.30 -15.71
C PRO A 123 -14.22 -7.49 -14.85
N VAL A 124 -14.67 -6.32 -14.39
CA VAL A 124 -13.87 -5.43 -13.55
C VAL A 124 -13.45 -6.15 -12.27
N ASP A 125 -12.15 -6.22 -12.02
CA ASP A 125 -11.57 -6.81 -10.82
C ASP A 125 -11.13 -5.70 -9.86
N ALA A 126 -11.77 -5.64 -8.69
CA ALA A 126 -11.49 -4.65 -7.66
C ALA A 126 -10.05 -4.75 -7.12
N PHE A 127 -9.48 -5.96 -7.07
CA PHE A 127 -8.12 -6.16 -6.61
C PHE A 127 -7.12 -5.48 -7.55
N TRP A 128 -7.26 -5.69 -8.86
CA TRP A 128 -6.36 -5.08 -9.84
C TRP A 128 -6.53 -3.56 -9.94
N LEU A 129 -7.76 -3.04 -9.81
CA LEU A 129 -7.98 -1.61 -9.68
C LEU A 129 -7.27 -1.05 -8.45
N TYR A 130 -7.41 -1.72 -7.30
CA TYR A 130 -6.76 -1.31 -6.07
C TYR A 130 -5.22 -1.29 -6.19
N VAL A 131 -4.62 -2.33 -6.78
CA VAL A 131 -3.18 -2.39 -7.08
C VAL A 131 -2.75 -1.22 -7.95
N ALA A 132 -3.50 -0.93 -9.02
CA ALA A 132 -3.18 0.18 -9.93
C ALA A 132 -3.23 1.55 -9.21
N VAL A 133 -4.22 1.75 -8.35
CA VAL A 133 -4.36 2.98 -7.54
C VAL A 133 -3.17 3.13 -6.59
N MET A 134 -2.87 2.10 -5.80
CA MET A 134 -1.76 2.15 -4.84
C MET A 134 -0.41 2.35 -5.54
N THR A 135 -0.22 1.69 -6.67
CA THR A 135 1.02 1.81 -7.46
C THR A 135 1.19 3.23 -7.99
N LEU A 136 0.15 3.81 -8.61
CA LEU A 136 0.26 5.15 -9.19
C LEU A 136 0.35 6.22 -8.09
N SER A 137 -0.43 6.10 -7.02
CA SER A 137 -0.34 6.98 -5.86
C SER A 137 1.04 6.96 -5.23
N GLY A 138 1.60 5.77 -5.00
CA GLY A 138 2.94 5.60 -4.43
C GLY A 138 4.04 6.13 -5.34
N ALA A 139 3.95 5.87 -6.65
CA ALA A 139 4.94 6.34 -7.62
C ALA A 139 4.96 7.87 -7.71
N VAL A 140 3.80 8.52 -7.80
CA VAL A 140 3.70 9.99 -7.86
C VAL A 140 4.13 10.62 -6.54
N TRP A 141 3.70 10.06 -5.41
CA TRP A 141 4.15 10.51 -4.10
C TRP A 141 5.67 10.43 -3.95
N ALA A 142 6.29 9.29 -4.31
CA ALA A 142 7.73 9.10 -4.19
C ALA A 142 8.48 10.08 -5.10
N TRP A 143 8.01 10.24 -6.35
CA TRP A 143 8.60 11.20 -7.27
C TRP A 143 8.53 12.63 -6.75
N ARG A 144 7.39 13.06 -6.19
CA ARG A 144 7.22 14.40 -5.60
C ARG A 144 8.00 14.59 -4.31
N LYS A 145 8.23 13.54 -3.54
CA LYS A 145 8.94 13.60 -2.25
C LYS A 145 10.47 13.68 -2.43
N TYR A 146 11.00 13.06 -3.47
CA TYR A 146 12.45 12.96 -3.71
C TYR A 146 12.97 13.91 -4.80
N ARG A 147 12.10 14.72 -5.41
CA ARG A 147 12.46 15.73 -6.40
C ARG A 147 12.30 17.12 -5.82
#